data_AF-A0AA38Z7C1-F1
#
_entry.id   AF-A0AA38Z7C1-F1
#
_cell.length_a   1.000
_cell.length_b   1.000
_cell.length_c   1.000
_cell.angle_alpha   90.00
_cell.angle_beta   90.00
_cell.angle_gamma   90.00
#
_symmetry.space_group_name_H-M   'P 1'
#
loop_
_entity.id
_entity.type
_entity.pdbx_description
1 polymer ?
#
loop_
_entity_poly.entity_id
_entity_poly.type
_entity_poly.pdbx_seq_one_letter_code
_entity_poly.pdbx_strand_id
1 'polypeptide(L)'
;MADKPEVLEAVLKEAVDLENIPIEEVFQNLRCDANGLTTEAANERLAIFGHNKLEEKEESKVLKFLGFMWNPLSWVMEAAAIMAIALANGGGKPPDWQDFVGIITLLFINSTISFIEENNAGNAAAALMARLAPKAKVLRDGKWSEEDASILVPGDIVSIKLGDILPADARLLDGDPLKIDQSALTGESLPVTKGPGDGVYSGSTCKQGEIEAVVIATGVHTFFGKAAHLVDTTNQVGHFQKVLTAIGNFCICSIAVGMVIEIIVMFPIQHRKYRPGIDNLLVLLIGGIPIAMPTVLSVTMAIGSHRLSQQGAITKRMTAIEEMAGMDVLCSDKTGTLTLNKLTVDKNLIEVFGKGVDPDTVILMAARASRLENQDAIDTAIVGMLADPREARAGIQEVHFLPFNPTDKRTALTYIDGQGKMHRVSKGAPEQILNLAHNKSEIERRVHAVIDKFADRGLRSLAVAYQEVPDGRKESLGGLWQFVGLMPLFDPPRHDSADTIRRALNLGVNVKMITGDQLAIAKETGRRLGMGTNMYPSSALLGQNKDESIAALPVDELIEKADGFAGVFPDLCSFHYDSYSAWFYVAGPHMAV
;
A
#
# COMPACT_ATOMS: atom_id res chain seq x y z
N MET A 1 32.81 -32.03 -0.35
CA MET A 1 32.91 -30.57 -0.08
C MET A 1 33.30 -29.74 -1.30
N ALA A 2 33.63 -30.34 -2.47
CA ALA A 2 34.00 -29.61 -3.69
C ALA A 2 32.80 -29.20 -4.59
N ASP A 3 31.64 -29.88 -4.54
CA ASP A 3 30.47 -29.58 -5.41
C ASP A 3 29.55 -28.45 -4.89
N LYS A 4 29.97 -27.66 -3.89
CA LYS A 4 29.11 -26.61 -3.29
C LYS A 4 28.91 -25.37 -4.19
N PRO A 5 29.94 -24.79 -4.80
CA PRO A 5 29.78 -23.58 -5.62
C PRO A 5 29.20 -23.85 -7.01
N GLU A 6 29.51 -24.99 -7.64
CA GLU A 6 29.12 -25.27 -9.04
C GLU A 6 27.60 -25.36 -9.28
N VAL A 7 26.84 -25.93 -8.34
CA VAL A 7 25.37 -26.06 -8.48
C VAL A 7 24.67 -24.72 -8.25
N LEU A 8 25.12 -23.91 -7.28
CA LEU A 8 24.56 -22.58 -7.04
C LEU A 8 24.91 -21.61 -8.17
N GLU A 9 26.11 -21.73 -8.77
CA GLU A 9 26.45 -21.00 -10.00
C GLU A 9 25.61 -21.43 -11.21
N ALA A 10 25.21 -22.70 -11.31
CA ALA A 10 24.32 -23.16 -12.38
C ALA A 10 22.89 -22.61 -12.23
N VAL A 11 22.40 -22.49 -10.99
CA VAL A 11 21.13 -21.81 -10.66
C VAL A 11 21.23 -20.32 -10.99
N LEU A 12 22.36 -19.67 -10.66
CA LEU A 12 22.62 -18.27 -10.99
C LEU A 12 22.70 -18.01 -12.51
N LYS A 13 23.16 -19.00 -13.29
CA LYS A 13 23.18 -18.96 -14.76
C LYS A 13 21.85 -19.39 -15.40
N GLU A 14 20.80 -19.62 -14.61
CA GLU A 14 19.47 -20.05 -15.07
C GLU A 14 19.52 -21.32 -15.93
N ALA A 15 20.52 -22.19 -15.72
CA ALA A 15 20.70 -23.41 -16.51
C ALA A 15 19.67 -24.51 -16.15
N VAL A 16 18.90 -24.31 -15.07
CA VAL A 16 17.90 -25.22 -14.53
C VAL A 16 16.58 -24.50 -14.39
N ASP A 17 15.53 -25.04 -15.02
CA ASP A 17 14.16 -24.53 -14.90
C ASP A 17 13.53 -25.02 -13.58
N LEU A 18 13.65 -24.21 -12.54
CA LEU A 18 13.10 -24.50 -11.21
C LEU A 18 11.56 -24.35 -11.14
N GLU A 19 10.92 -23.80 -12.18
CA GLU A 19 9.47 -23.58 -12.20
C GLU A 19 8.70 -24.87 -12.49
N ASN A 20 9.23 -25.73 -13.37
CA ASN A 20 8.50 -26.87 -13.92
C ASN A 20 8.90 -28.26 -13.37
N ILE A 21 10.03 -28.36 -12.65
CA ILE A 21 10.50 -29.63 -12.03
C ILE A 21 9.64 -30.02 -10.81
N PRO A 22 9.68 -31.23 -10.23
CA PRO A 22 8.97 -31.51 -8.96
C PRO A 22 9.61 -30.82 -7.74
N ILE A 23 8.84 -30.60 -6.67
CA ILE A 23 9.29 -29.87 -5.46
C ILE A 23 10.51 -30.55 -4.81
N GLU A 24 10.58 -31.88 -4.80
CA GLU A 24 11.72 -32.62 -4.25
C GLU A 24 13.02 -32.31 -5.00
N GLU A 25 12.94 -32.12 -6.33
CA GLU A 25 14.09 -31.71 -7.14
C GLU A 25 14.44 -30.23 -6.92
N VAL A 26 13.46 -29.37 -6.62
CA VAL A 26 13.71 -27.98 -6.21
C VAL A 26 14.53 -27.94 -4.92
N PHE A 27 14.14 -28.73 -3.90
CA PHE A 27 14.90 -28.83 -2.65
C PHE A 27 16.33 -29.35 -2.87
N GLN A 28 16.52 -30.33 -3.76
CA GLN A 28 17.84 -30.86 -4.09
C GLN A 28 18.73 -29.84 -4.82
N ASN A 29 18.18 -29.13 -5.80
CA ASN A 29 18.91 -28.14 -6.60
C ASN A 29 19.23 -26.88 -5.78
N LEU A 30 18.28 -26.39 -4.98
CA LEU A 30 18.48 -25.23 -4.09
C LEU A 30 19.15 -25.60 -2.76
N ARG A 31 19.38 -26.90 -2.51
CA ARG A 31 19.96 -27.45 -1.27
C ARG A 31 19.35 -26.82 -0.02
N CYS A 32 18.03 -26.83 0.03
CA CYS A 32 17.26 -26.40 1.20
C CYS A 32 16.43 -27.56 1.73
N ASP A 33 16.07 -27.48 3.00
CA ASP A 33 15.18 -28.43 3.68
C ASP A 33 13.84 -27.73 3.98
N ALA A 34 12.78 -28.51 4.20
CA ALA A 34 11.47 -28.02 4.61
C ALA A 34 11.49 -27.23 5.95
N ASN A 35 12.56 -27.34 6.75
CA ASN A 35 12.74 -26.60 7.99
C ASN A 35 13.39 -25.21 7.80
N GLY A 36 13.61 -24.79 6.56
CA GLY A 36 14.23 -23.51 6.21
C GLY A 36 15.75 -23.56 6.15
N LEU A 37 16.36 -22.40 5.84
CA LEU A 37 17.81 -22.23 5.76
C LEU A 37 18.41 -21.85 7.12
N THR A 38 19.72 -22.07 7.28
CA THR A 38 20.45 -21.48 8.41
C THR A 38 20.83 -20.03 8.10
N THR A 39 20.96 -19.20 9.14
CA THR A 39 21.34 -17.79 8.95
C THR A 39 22.70 -17.64 8.25
N GLU A 40 23.66 -18.52 8.53
CA GLU A 40 24.97 -18.53 7.87
C GLU A 40 24.86 -18.84 6.37
N ALA A 41 24.07 -19.85 6.00
CA ALA A 41 23.86 -20.23 4.60
C ALA A 41 23.14 -19.12 3.81
N ALA A 42 22.20 -18.41 4.44
CA ALA A 42 21.53 -17.28 3.83
C ALA A 42 22.51 -16.14 3.53
N ASN A 43 23.42 -15.81 4.46
CA ASN A 43 24.43 -14.77 4.26
C ASN A 43 25.46 -15.14 3.18
N GLU A 44 25.88 -16.41 3.10
CA GLU A 44 26.73 -16.89 2.00
C GLU A 44 26.04 -16.74 0.64
N ARG A 45 24.76 -17.07 0.54
CA ARG A 45 23.98 -16.91 -0.70
C ARG A 45 23.75 -15.45 -1.05
N LEU A 46 23.54 -14.58 -0.08
CA LEU A 46 23.40 -13.14 -0.30
C LEU A 46 24.66 -12.56 -0.95
N ALA A 47 25.85 -13.05 -0.56
CA ALA A 47 27.12 -12.64 -1.17
C ALA A 47 27.28 -13.14 -2.62
N ILE A 48 26.62 -14.24 -3.00
CA ILE A 48 26.71 -14.86 -4.34
C ILE A 48 25.65 -14.27 -5.28
N PHE A 49 24.37 -14.26 -4.86
CA PHE A 49 23.23 -13.84 -5.68
C PHE A 49 22.95 -12.33 -5.61
N GLY A 50 23.51 -11.64 -4.62
CA GLY A 50 23.22 -10.24 -4.37
C GLY A 50 21.90 -10.03 -3.62
N HIS A 51 21.52 -8.76 -3.45
CA HIS A 51 20.29 -8.40 -2.75
C HIS A 51 19.07 -8.59 -3.67
N ASN A 52 17.93 -8.96 -3.09
CA ASN A 52 16.63 -9.02 -3.76
C ASN A 52 16.08 -7.60 -4.00
N LYS A 53 16.74 -6.87 -4.91
CA LYS A 53 16.35 -5.55 -5.37
C LYS A 53 16.59 -5.48 -6.87
N LEU A 54 15.78 -4.68 -7.58
CA LEU A 54 16.11 -4.32 -8.95
C LEU A 54 17.37 -3.46 -8.94
N GLU A 55 18.25 -3.65 -9.93
CA GLU A 55 19.45 -2.85 -10.07
C GLU A 55 19.08 -1.37 -10.18
N GLU A 56 19.52 -0.58 -9.21
CA GLU A 56 19.45 0.87 -9.32
C GLU A 56 20.51 1.32 -10.33
N LYS A 57 20.09 2.07 -11.36
CA LYS A 57 21.03 2.73 -12.25
C LYS A 57 21.90 3.66 -11.40
N GLU A 58 23.16 3.30 -11.21
CA GLU A 58 24.14 4.18 -10.58
C GLU A 58 24.44 5.34 -11.53
N GLU A 59 23.71 6.44 -11.37
CA GLU A 59 24.12 7.69 -12.00
C GLU A 59 25.38 8.20 -11.31
N SER A 60 26.46 8.39 -12.08
CA SER A 60 27.66 8.98 -11.51
C SER A 60 27.34 10.39 -11.01
N LYS A 61 27.82 10.73 -9.82
CA LYS A 61 27.64 12.05 -9.20
C LYS A 61 28.10 13.19 -10.10
N VAL A 62 29.11 12.95 -10.95
CA VAL A 62 29.64 13.93 -11.90
C VAL A 62 28.70 14.13 -13.09
N LEU A 63 28.12 13.05 -13.64
CA LEU A 63 27.09 13.16 -14.69
C LEU A 63 25.85 13.86 -14.17
N LYS A 64 25.43 13.58 -12.93
CA LYS A 64 24.32 14.28 -12.29
C LYS A 64 24.61 15.78 -12.12
N PHE A 65 25.83 16.14 -11.71
CA PHE A 65 26.29 17.53 -11.64
C PHE A 65 26.23 18.24 -13.01
N LEU A 66 26.72 17.58 -14.07
CA LEU A 66 26.66 18.09 -15.44
C LEU A 66 25.23 18.19 -15.97
N GLY A 67 24.34 17.28 -15.54
CA GLY A 67 22.91 17.32 -15.86
C GLY A 67 22.23 18.61 -15.37
N PHE A 68 22.64 19.16 -14.22
CA PHE A 68 22.11 20.44 -13.75
C PHE A 68 22.48 21.63 -14.63
N MET A 69 23.61 21.55 -15.34
CA MET A 69 23.99 22.56 -16.33
C MET A 69 23.16 22.44 -17.62
N TRP A 70 22.50 21.30 -17.86
CA TRP A 70 21.81 20.99 -19.09
C TRP A 70 20.28 21.07 -18.96
N ASN A 71 19.78 22.11 -18.29
CA ASN A 71 18.35 22.41 -18.25
C ASN A 71 17.97 23.50 -19.29
N PRO A 72 16.70 23.58 -19.72
CA PRO A 72 16.28 24.56 -20.73
C PRO A 72 16.57 26.02 -20.37
N LEU A 73 16.58 26.37 -19.07
CA LEU A 73 16.91 27.72 -18.60
C LEU A 73 18.41 28.00 -18.68
N SER A 74 19.25 27.00 -18.40
CA SER A 74 20.71 27.05 -18.54
C SER A 74 21.12 27.21 -20.01
N TRP A 75 20.40 26.61 -20.96
CA TRP A 75 20.66 26.83 -22.40
C TRP A 75 20.48 28.30 -22.80
N VAL A 76 19.49 29.00 -22.25
CA VAL A 76 19.28 30.42 -22.53
C VAL A 76 20.41 31.26 -21.90
N MET A 77 20.89 30.89 -20.71
CA MET A 77 22.04 31.54 -20.08
C MET A 77 23.35 31.27 -20.81
N GLU A 78 23.54 30.07 -21.34
CA GLU A 78 24.69 29.73 -22.19
C GLU A 78 24.64 30.53 -23.50
N ALA A 79 23.45 30.66 -24.11
CA ALA A 79 23.25 31.55 -25.25
C ALA A 79 23.57 33.01 -24.90
N ALA A 80 23.21 33.49 -23.71
CA ALA A 80 23.57 34.83 -23.22
C ALA A 80 25.09 34.99 -23.05
N ALA A 81 25.78 33.97 -22.52
CA ALA A 81 27.24 33.96 -22.37
C ALA A 81 27.93 33.99 -23.75
N ILE A 82 27.47 33.19 -24.70
CA ILE A 82 27.97 33.20 -26.08
C ILE A 82 27.69 34.55 -26.74
N MET A 83 26.51 35.13 -26.52
CA MET A 83 26.14 36.45 -27.04
C MET A 83 27.09 37.54 -26.53
N ALA A 84 27.49 37.50 -25.26
CA ALA A 84 28.46 38.43 -24.67
C ALA A 84 29.82 38.40 -25.38
N ILE A 85 30.30 37.22 -25.82
CA ILE A 85 31.56 37.12 -26.57
C ILE A 85 31.37 37.47 -28.05
N ALA A 86 30.32 36.93 -28.68
CA ALA A 86 30.14 36.98 -30.12
C ALA A 86 29.76 38.39 -30.61
N LEU A 87 28.87 39.08 -29.88
CA LEU A 87 28.31 40.37 -30.29
C LEU A 87 29.06 41.58 -29.70
N ALA A 88 29.94 41.38 -28.70
CA ALA A 88 30.77 42.45 -28.13
C ALA A 88 32.00 42.84 -28.99
N ASN A 89 32.18 42.24 -30.16
CA ASN A 89 33.32 42.50 -31.07
C ASN A 89 33.26 43.87 -31.79
N GLY A 90 32.36 44.79 -31.38
CA GLY A 90 32.20 46.12 -31.99
C GLY A 90 32.79 47.27 -31.19
N GLY A 91 33.41 48.24 -31.86
CA GLY A 91 33.71 49.57 -31.29
C GLY A 91 35.09 49.80 -30.67
N GLY A 92 36.10 48.97 -30.97
CA GLY A 92 37.50 49.21 -30.56
C GLY A 92 37.80 48.95 -29.07
N LYS A 93 36.88 48.35 -28.32
CA LYS A 93 37.08 47.85 -26.95
C LYS A 93 37.17 46.32 -26.98
N PRO A 94 37.94 45.70 -26.06
CA PRO A 94 38.00 44.25 -25.94
C PRO A 94 36.60 43.65 -25.70
N PRO A 95 36.38 42.36 -26.06
CA PRO A 95 35.14 41.66 -25.75
C PRO A 95 34.88 41.67 -24.24
N ASP A 96 33.60 41.64 -23.86
CA ASP A 96 33.16 41.72 -22.46
C ASP A 96 33.36 40.35 -21.77
N TRP A 97 34.63 39.96 -21.66
CA TRP A 97 35.06 38.68 -21.10
C TRP A 97 34.74 38.58 -19.61
N GLN A 98 34.60 39.73 -18.94
CA GLN A 98 34.16 39.82 -17.55
C GLN A 98 32.72 39.33 -17.39
N ASP A 99 31.81 39.70 -18.29
CA ASP A 99 30.41 39.26 -18.24
C ASP A 99 30.29 37.76 -18.56
N PHE A 100 31.04 37.27 -19.55
CA PHE A 100 31.12 35.84 -19.85
C PHE A 100 31.59 35.01 -18.64
N VAL A 101 32.71 35.41 -18.03
CA VAL A 101 33.24 34.75 -16.83
C VAL A 101 32.25 34.87 -15.67
N GLY A 102 31.58 36.03 -15.53
CA GLY A 102 30.53 36.25 -14.53
C GLY A 102 29.35 35.30 -14.69
N ILE A 103 28.82 35.14 -15.91
CA ILE A 103 27.69 34.23 -16.21
C ILE A 103 28.08 32.78 -15.97
N ILE A 104 29.26 32.34 -16.42
CA ILE A 104 29.73 30.96 -16.18
C ILE A 104 29.93 30.71 -14.69
N THR A 105 30.50 31.67 -13.97
CA THR A 105 30.68 31.57 -12.52
C THR A 105 29.33 31.48 -11.81
N LEU A 106 28.33 32.26 -12.24
CA LEU A 106 26.97 32.21 -11.70
C LEU A 106 26.32 30.84 -11.96
N LEU A 107 26.43 30.31 -13.17
CA LEU A 107 25.94 28.96 -13.51
C LEU A 107 26.62 27.90 -12.65
N PHE A 108 27.95 27.97 -12.49
CA PHE A 108 28.70 27.03 -11.68
C PHE A 108 28.31 27.07 -10.20
N ILE A 109 28.15 28.28 -9.63
CA ILE A 109 27.68 28.45 -8.25
C ILE A 109 26.28 27.86 -8.10
N ASN A 110 25.36 28.16 -9.03
CA ASN A 110 24.00 27.65 -8.97
C ASN A 110 23.95 26.12 -9.10
N SER A 111 24.69 25.53 -10.04
CA SER A 111 24.80 24.08 -10.18
C SER A 111 25.40 23.43 -8.93
N THR A 112 26.37 24.08 -8.29
CA THR A 112 26.96 23.59 -7.03
C THR A 112 25.96 23.59 -5.88
N ILE A 113 25.22 24.69 -5.70
CA ILE A 113 24.16 24.78 -4.68
C ILE A 113 23.09 23.73 -4.95
N SER A 114 22.62 23.65 -6.20
CA SER A 114 21.60 22.68 -6.61
C SER A 114 22.03 21.24 -6.39
N PHE A 115 23.27 20.90 -6.72
CA PHE A 115 23.82 19.56 -6.50
C PHE A 115 23.93 19.21 -5.01
N ILE A 116 24.44 20.13 -4.19
CA ILE A 116 24.59 19.90 -2.74
C ILE A 116 23.22 19.72 -2.09
N GLU A 117 22.28 20.61 -2.40
CA GLU A 117 20.95 20.58 -1.80
C GLU A 117 20.15 19.35 -2.27
N GLU A 118 20.22 18.99 -3.56
CA GLU A 118 19.53 17.80 -4.06
C GLU A 118 20.14 16.50 -3.55
N ASN A 119 21.46 16.42 -3.39
CA ASN A 119 22.09 15.24 -2.80
C ASN A 119 21.73 15.10 -1.31
N ASN A 120 21.65 16.22 -0.58
CA ASN A 120 21.22 16.20 0.83
C ASN A 120 19.74 15.80 0.96
N ALA A 121 18.88 16.34 0.09
CA ALA A 121 17.48 15.95 -0.03
C ALA A 121 17.32 14.46 -0.38
N GLY A 122 18.10 13.96 -1.33
CA GLY A 122 18.11 12.57 -1.77
C GLY A 122 18.50 11.61 -0.65
N ASN A 123 19.52 11.93 0.15
CA ASN A 123 19.92 11.12 1.30
C ASN A 123 18.82 11.06 2.38
N ALA A 124 18.16 12.17 2.66
CA ALA A 124 17.03 12.21 3.60
C ALA A 124 15.84 11.36 3.10
N ALA A 125 15.54 11.43 1.79
CA ALA A 125 14.51 10.62 1.15
C ALA A 125 14.87 9.13 1.12
N ALA A 126 16.13 8.77 0.90
CA ALA A 126 16.60 7.38 0.90
C ALA A 126 16.44 6.73 2.29
N ALA A 127 16.78 7.46 3.36
CA ALA A 127 16.55 7.01 4.73
C ALA A 127 15.06 6.79 5.04
N LEU A 128 14.18 7.59 4.43
CA LEU A 128 12.74 7.44 4.53
C LEU A 128 12.23 6.22 3.76
N MET A 129 12.69 6.03 2.52
CA MET A 129 12.35 4.88 1.67
C MET A 129 12.79 3.55 2.29
N ALA A 130 13.93 3.52 2.99
CA ALA A 130 14.38 2.33 3.70
C ALA A 130 13.39 1.85 4.78
N ARG A 131 12.62 2.77 5.40
CA ARG A 131 11.57 2.40 6.38
C ARG A 131 10.31 1.82 5.73
N LEU A 132 10.11 2.07 4.44
CA LEU A 132 8.99 1.56 3.65
C LEU A 132 9.34 0.28 2.88
N ALA A 133 10.57 -0.24 3.06
CA ALA A 133 10.99 -1.43 2.37
C ALA A 133 10.02 -2.58 2.68
N PRO A 134 9.61 -3.37 1.66
CA PRO A 134 8.75 -4.52 1.89
C PRO A 134 9.43 -5.47 2.87
N LYS A 135 8.65 -6.07 3.76
CA LYS A 135 9.11 -7.11 4.69
C LYS A 135 8.54 -8.45 4.28
N ALA A 136 9.26 -9.52 4.61
CA ALA A 136 8.82 -10.89 4.39
C ALA A 136 9.02 -11.72 5.66
N LYS A 137 8.08 -12.63 5.92
CA LYS A 137 8.23 -13.65 6.97
C LYS A 137 9.00 -14.82 6.41
N VAL A 138 10.20 -15.05 6.95
CA VAL A 138 11.11 -16.12 6.54
C VAL A 138 11.29 -17.13 7.66
N LEU A 139 11.50 -18.39 7.30
CA LEU A 139 11.85 -19.46 8.23
C LEU A 139 13.37 -19.68 8.19
N ARG A 140 14.07 -19.22 9.22
CA ARG A 140 15.53 -19.39 9.36
C ARG A 140 15.87 -20.01 10.72
N ASP A 141 16.82 -20.95 10.74
CA ASP A 141 17.21 -21.71 11.95
C ASP A 141 16.00 -22.37 12.67
N GLY A 142 14.98 -22.78 11.91
CA GLY A 142 13.74 -23.36 12.41
C GLY A 142 12.81 -22.38 13.16
N LYS A 143 13.04 -21.07 13.05
CA LYS A 143 12.20 -20.03 13.64
C LYS A 143 11.69 -19.06 12.58
N TRP A 144 10.44 -18.67 12.71
CA TRP A 144 9.85 -17.63 11.89
C TRP A 144 10.34 -16.26 12.37
N SER A 145 11.00 -15.52 11.48
CA SER A 145 11.40 -14.12 11.69
C SER A 145 10.86 -13.24 10.55
N GLU A 146 10.67 -11.95 10.86
CA GLU A 146 10.29 -10.96 9.85
C GLU A 146 11.53 -10.15 9.47
N GLU A 147 11.90 -10.24 8.20
CA GLU A 147 13.13 -9.68 7.65
C GLU A 147 12.82 -8.77 6.46
N ASP A 148 13.76 -7.89 6.10
CA ASP A 148 13.60 -7.04 4.93
C ASP A 148 13.60 -7.87 3.64
N ALA A 149 12.69 -7.56 2.73
CA ALA A 149 12.55 -8.31 1.48
C ALA A 149 13.82 -8.29 0.61
N SER A 150 14.68 -7.29 0.80
CA SER A 150 15.96 -7.14 0.10
C SER A 150 17.00 -8.17 0.48
N ILE A 151 16.89 -8.83 1.64
CA ILE A 151 17.84 -9.85 2.10
C ILE A 151 17.35 -11.28 1.84
N LEU A 152 16.25 -11.44 1.11
CA LEU A 152 15.78 -12.75 0.67
C LEU A 152 16.75 -13.34 -0.35
N VAL A 153 16.97 -14.64 -0.24
CA VAL A 153 17.84 -15.39 -1.15
C VAL A 153 17.12 -16.61 -1.72
N PRO A 154 17.52 -17.10 -2.91
CA PRO A 154 17.01 -18.36 -3.44
C PRO A 154 17.19 -19.52 -2.45
N GLY A 155 16.11 -20.25 -2.20
CA GLY A 155 16.01 -21.35 -1.24
C GLY A 155 15.49 -20.96 0.15
N ASP A 156 15.27 -19.68 0.45
CA ASP A 156 14.55 -19.29 1.66
C ASP A 156 13.11 -19.83 1.63
N ILE A 157 12.60 -20.23 2.79
CA ILE A 157 11.17 -20.56 2.95
C ILE A 157 10.46 -19.32 3.48
N VAL A 158 9.42 -18.89 2.78
CA VAL A 158 8.59 -17.74 3.10
C VAL A 158 7.17 -18.17 3.41
N SER A 159 6.50 -17.48 4.33
CA SER A 159 5.06 -17.63 4.58
C SER A 159 4.32 -16.55 3.81
N ILE A 160 3.42 -16.95 2.92
CA ILE A 160 2.59 -16.03 2.13
C ILE A 160 1.19 -16.01 2.76
N LYS A 161 0.76 -14.85 3.24
CA LYS A 161 -0.57 -14.65 3.82
C LYS A 161 -1.43 -13.78 2.92
N LEU A 162 -2.73 -13.73 3.26
CA LEU A 162 -3.68 -12.86 2.58
C LEU A 162 -3.25 -11.40 2.69
N GLY A 163 -3.18 -10.71 1.56
CA GLY A 163 -2.80 -9.31 1.44
C GLY A 163 -1.30 -9.09 1.21
N ASP A 164 -0.46 -10.12 1.40
CA ASP A 164 0.97 -9.99 1.17
C ASP A 164 1.27 -9.79 -0.32
N ILE A 165 2.22 -8.90 -0.58
CA ILE A 165 2.85 -8.76 -1.89
C ILE A 165 3.97 -9.79 -1.94
N LEU A 166 4.00 -10.61 -2.98
CA LEU A 166 5.03 -11.62 -3.14
C LEU A 166 6.39 -10.93 -3.37
N PRO A 167 7.39 -11.15 -2.49
CA PRO A 167 8.66 -10.42 -2.52
C PRO A 167 9.64 -10.93 -3.58
N ALA A 168 9.44 -12.16 -4.05
CA ALA A 168 10.32 -12.88 -4.95
C ALA A 168 9.51 -13.95 -5.70
N ASP A 169 10.09 -14.52 -6.76
CA ASP A 169 9.48 -15.69 -7.41
C ASP A 169 9.67 -16.89 -6.49
N ALA A 170 8.59 -17.61 -6.25
CA ALA A 170 8.56 -18.70 -5.28
C ALA A 170 7.73 -19.87 -5.78
N ARG A 171 7.88 -21.01 -5.12
CA ARG A 171 7.15 -22.22 -5.38
C ARG A 171 6.41 -22.69 -4.15
N LEU A 172 5.12 -22.95 -4.33
CA LEU A 172 4.23 -23.26 -3.22
C LEU A 172 4.52 -24.65 -2.66
N LEU A 173 4.64 -24.73 -1.34
CA LEU A 173 4.77 -25.99 -0.60
C LEU A 173 3.37 -26.59 -0.34
N ASP A 174 3.31 -27.63 0.48
CA ASP A 174 2.04 -28.27 0.82
C ASP A 174 1.09 -27.34 1.59
N GLY A 175 -0.18 -27.34 1.19
CA GLY A 175 -1.22 -26.53 1.84
C GLY A 175 -2.48 -26.40 0.99
N ASP A 176 -3.40 -25.55 1.46
CA ASP A 176 -4.63 -25.25 0.73
C ASP A 176 -4.34 -24.30 -0.45
N PRO A 177 -5.00 -24.45 -1.60
CA PRO A 177 -4.80 -23.57 -2.75
C PRO A 177 -5.06 -22.11 -2.41
N LEU A 178 -4.23 -21.21 -2.96
CA LEU A 178 -4.41 -19.76 -2.81
C LEU A 178 -4.88 -19.11 -4.10
N LYS A 179 -5.44 -17.91 -3.99
CA LYS A 179 -5.74 -17.07 -5.15
C LYS A 179 -4.80 -15.89 -5.20
N ILE A 180 -4.15 -15.73 -6.35
CA ILE A 180 -3.14 -14.71 -6.59
C ILE A 180 -3.64 -13.78 -7.68
N ASP A 181 -3.60 -12.49 -7.40
CA ASP A 181 -3.81 -11.45 -8.38
C ASP A 181 -2.49 -11.12 -9.06
N GLN A 182 -2.42 -11.43 -10.36
CA GLN A 182 -1.29 -11.20 -11.24
C GLN A 182 -1.55 -10.03 -12.21
N SER A 183 -2.57 -9.20 -11.95
CA SER A 183 -2.96 -8.08 -12.82
C SER A 183 -1.80 -7.12 -13.11
N ALA A 184 -0.91 -6.91 -12.14
CA ALA A 184 0.29 -6.08 -12.31
C ALA A 184 1.29 -6.65 -13.34
N LEU A 185 1.26 -7.95 -13.59
CA LEU A 185 2.21 -8.68 -14.46
C LEU A 185 1.59 -9.04 -15.80
N THR A 186 0.37 -9.59 -15.79
CA THR A 186 -0.30 -10.13 -16.99
C THR A 186 -1.32 -9.16 -17.58
N GLY A 187 -1.75 -8.15 -16.81
CA GLY A 187 -2.86 -7.27 -17.17
C GLY A 187 -4.24 -7.92 -17.00
N GLU A 188 -4.32 -9.19 -16.59
CA GLU A 188 -5.60 -9.87 -16.36
C GLU A 188 -6.11 -9.59 -14.94
N SER A 189 -7.33 -9.07 -14.83
CA SER A 189 -7.89 -8.62 -13.54
C SER A 189 -8.44 -9.76 -12.67
N LEU A 190 -8.61 -10.97 -13.20
CA LEU A 190 -9.17 -12.08 -12.43
C LEU A 190 -8.06 -12.84 -11.70
N PRO A 191 -8.21 -13.05 -10.38
CA PRO A 191 -7.19 -13.77 -9.61
C PRO A 191 -7.16 -15.25 -10.00
N VAL A 192 -5.96 -15.79 -10.15
CA VAL A 192 -5.72 -17.16 -10.56
C VAL A 192 -5.54 -18.05 -9.33
N THR A 193 -6.16 -19.23 -9.33
CA THR A 193 -5.98 -20.23 -8.27
C THR A 193 -4.67 -20.98 -8.48
N LYS A 194 -3.84 -21.06 -7.43
CA LYS A 194 -2.54 -21.73 -7.42
C LYS A 194 -2.49 -22.75 -6.29
N GLY A 195 -2.13 -23.99 -6.61
CA GLY A 195 -2.03 -25.09 -5.66
C GLY A 195 -0.59 -25.43 -5.27
N PRO A 196 -0.40 -26.41 -4.38
CA PRO A 196 0.93 -26.92 -4.04
C PRO A 196 1.72 -27.32 -5.28
N GLY A 197 2.98 -26.89 -5.35
CA GLY A 197 3.88 -27.16 -6.47
C GLY A 197 3.79 -26.17 -7.64
N ASP A 198 2.81 -25.27 -7.67
CA ASP A 198 2.77 -24.23 -8.68
C ASP A 198 3.78 -23.09 -8.39
N GLY A 199 4.30 -22.48 -9.45
CA GLY A 199 5.09 -21.26 -9.38
C GLY A 199 4.24 -20.01 -9.20
N VAL A 200 4.76 -19.07 -8.41
CA VAL A 200 4.17 -17.76 -8.10
C VAL A 200 5.22 -16.65 -8.28
N TYR A 201 4.77 -15.49 -8.74
CA TYR A 201 5.68 -14.44 -9.23
C TYR A 201 5.73 -13.22 -8.32
N SER A 202 6.92 -12.62 -8.24
CA SER A 202 7.21 -11.36 -7.56
C SER A 202 6.29 -10.24 -8.05
N GLY A 203 5.81 -9.41 -7.12
CA GLY A 203 4.88 -8.31 -7.42
C GLY A 203 3.41 -8.72 -7.54
N SER A 204 3.11 -10.02 -7.55
CA SER A 204 1.73 -10.49 -7.42
C SER A 204 1.20 -10.26 -5.99
N THR A 205 -0.12 -10.21 -5.81
CA THR A 205 -0.74 -10.07 -4.48
C THR A 205 -1.59 -11.28 -4.11
N CYS A 206 -1.43 -11.79 -2.90
CA CYS A 206 -2.27 -12.87 -2.39
C CYS A 206 -3.64 -12.32 -2.01
N LYS A 207 -4.71 -12.76 -2.69
CA LYS A 207 -6.09 -12.34 -2.40
C LYS A 207 -6.81 -13.27 -1.44
N GLN A 208 -6.48 -14.57 -1.46
CA GLN A 208 -7.13 -15.60 -0.63
C GLN A 208 -6.15 -16.72 -0.31
N GLY A 209 -6.24 -17.27 0.91
CA GLY A 209 -5.45 -18.42 1.35
C GLY A 209 -4.19 -18.01 2.13
N GLU A 210 -3.53 -19.02 2.68
CA GLU A 210 -2.25 -18.92 3.37
C GLU A 210 -1.47 -20.19 3.07
N ILE A 211 -0.23 -20.06 2.60
CA ILE A 211 0.63 -21.21 2.31
C ILE A 211 2.10 -20.81 2.46
N GLU A 212 2.93 -21.81 2.73
CA GLU A 212 4.38 -21.66 2.71
C GLU A 212 4.91 -21.85 1.29
N ALA A 213 6.02 -21.18 0.96
CA ALA A 213 6.63 -21.26 -0.35
C ALA A 213 8.16 -21.21 -0.26
N VAL A 214 8.85 -21.87 -1.18
CA VAL A 214 10.30 -21.78 -1.33
C VAL A 214 10.67 -20.78 -2.42
N VAL A 215 11.56 -19.83 -2.12
CA VAL A 215 12.01 -18.81 -3.07
C VAL A 215 12.88 -19.47 -4.15
N ILE A 216 12.56 -19.26 -5.41
CA ILE A 216 13.29 -19.81 -6.56
C ILE A 216 14.21 -18.78 -7.22
N ALA A 217 13.78 -17.51 -7.32
CA ALA A 217 14.53 -16.44 -7.95
C ALA A 217 14.27 -15.10 -7.26
N THR A 218 15.27 -14.23 -7.24
CA THR A 218 15.27 -12.94 -6.55
C THR A 218 15.73 -11.80 -7.46
N GLY A 219 15.26 -10.59 -7.20
CA GLY A 219 15.69 -9.35 -7.84
C GLY A 219 15.46 -9.34 -9.35
N VAL A 220 16.53 -9.05 -10.10
CA VAL A 220 16.53 -8.99 -11.57
C VAL A 220 16.22 -10.34 -12.24
N HIS A 221 16.43 -11.45 -11.54
CA HIS A 221 16.18 -12.80 -12.09
C HIS A 221 14.71 -13.22 -12.00
N THR A 222 13.87 -12.45 -11.29
CA THR A 222 12.44 -12.69 -11.27
C THR A 222 11.79 -12.39 -12.62
N PHE A 223 10.65 -13.00 -12.92
CA PHE A 223 9.86 -12.69 -14.10
C PHE A 223 9.54 -11.18 -14.18
N PHE A 224 9.15 -10.59 -13.05
CA PHE A 224 8.93 -9.14 -12.94
C PHE A 224 10.19 -8.34 -13.22
N GLY A 225 11.34 -8.73 -12.65
CA GLY A 225 12.61 -8.04 -12.84
C GLY A 225 13.07 -8.04 -14.30
N LYS A 226 12.92 -9.17 -14.99
CA LYS A 226 13.21 -9.29 -16.43
C LYS A 226 12.30 -8.37 -17.26
N ALA A 227 11.01 -8.35 -16.95
CA ALA A 227 10.06 -7.47 -17.63
C ALA A 227 10.33 -5.99 -17.33
N ALA A 228 10.62 -5.63 -16.08
CA ALA A 228 10.92 -4.26 -15.66
C ALA A 228 12.18 -3.71 -16.35
N HIS A 229 13.22 -4.53 -16.49
CA HIS A 229 14.43 -4.15 -17.24
C HIS A 229 14.13 -3.83 -18.72
N LEU A 230 13.09 -4.42 -19.31
CA LEU A 230 12.67 -4.17 -20.70
C LEU A 230 11.80 -2.90 -20.84
N VAL A 231 11.12 -2.47 -19.78
CA VAL A 231 10.08 -1.41 -19.80
C VAL A 231 10.57 -0.06 -19.25
N ASP A 232 11.89 0.09 -19.02
CA ASP A 232 12.51 1.25 -18.36
C ASP A 232 12.54 2.56 -19.20
N THR A 233 11.42 2.88 -19.87
CA THR A 233 11.23 4.06 -20.72
C THR A 233 9.90 4.78 -20.51
N THR A 234 9.15 4.48 -19.45
CA THR A 234 7.81 5.07 -19.23
C THR A 234 7.78 6.04 -18.06
N ASN A 235 8.56 7.11 -18.13
CA ASN A 235 8.40 8.22 -17.20
C ASN A 235 7.25 9.13 -17.67
N GLN A 236 6.06 8.95 -17.08
CA GLN A 236 5.02 9.97 -17.13
C GLN A 236 5.51 11.21 -16.35
N VAL A 237 5.65 12.33 -17.06
CA VAL A 237 5.95 13.64 -16.46
C VAL A 237 4.86 14.03 -15.46
N GLY A 238 5.25 14.16 -14.18
CA GLY A 238 4.34 14.54 -13.09
C GLY A 238 3.75 15.94 -13.25
N HIS A 239 2.59 16.20 -12.62
CA HIS A 239 1.90 17.50 -12.65
C HIS A 239 2.83 18.66 -12.29
N PHE A 240 3.60 18.50 -11.21
CA PHE A 240 4.60 19.48 -10.77
C PHE A 240 5.61 19.87 -11.87
N GLN A 241 6.13 18.89 -12.63
CA GLN A 241 7.06 19.15 -13.71
C GLN A 241 6.41 19.93 -14.87
N LYS A 242 5.12 19.70 -15.12
CA LYS A 242 4.34 20.49 -16.09
C LYS A 242 4.17 21.94 -15.63
N VAL A 243 3.85 22.16 -14.36
CA VAL A 243 3.73 23.51 -13.77
C VAL A 243 5.06 24.26 -13.85
N LEU A 244 6.17 23.62 -13.47
CA LEU A 244 7.50 24.22 -13.54
C LEU A 244 7.88 24.59 -14.98
N THR A 245 7.57 23.71 -15.93
CA THR A 245 7.80 23.97 -17.37
C THR A 245 6.94 25.12 -17.87
N ALA A 246 5.69 25.24 -17.42
CA ALA A 246 4.79 26.33 -17.80
C ALA A 246 5.28 27.69 -17.29
N ILE A 247 5.75 27.76 -16.03
CA ILE A 247 6.33 28.99 -15.47
C ILE A 247 7.63 29.35 -16.21
N GLY A 248 8.50 28.37 -16.44
CA GLY A 248 9.74 28.57 -17.22
C GLY A 248 9.44 29.10 -18.63
N ASN A 249 8.44 28.51 -19.31
CA ASN A 249 8.02 28.95 -20.63
C ASN A 249 7.45 30.38 -20.60
N PHE A 250 6.65 30.73 -19.59
CA PHE A 250 6.14 32.09 -19.41
C PHE A 250 7.28 33.12 -19.25
N CYS A 251 8.30 32.81 -18.45
CA CYS A 251 9.48 33.67 -18.29
C CYS A 251 10.25 33.82 -19.61
N ILE A 252 10.52 32.71 -20.32
CA ILE A 252 11.23 32.73 -21.61
C ILE A 252 10.44 33.56 -22.65
N CYS A 253 9.13 33.36 -22.76
CA CYS A 253 8.27 34.13 -23.66
C CYS A 253 8.29 35.63 -23.31
N SER A 254 8.22 35.98 -22.02
CA SER A 254 8.26 37.36 -21.56
C SER A 254 9.59 38.05 -21.91
N ILE A 255 10.71 37.34 -21.74
CA ILE A 255 12.04 37.83 -22.14
C ILE A 255 12.12 38.00 -23.64
N ALA A 256 11.66 37.00 -24.42
CA ALA A 256 11.69 37.06 -25.88
C ALA A 256 10.87 38.25 -26.42
N VAL A 257 9.67 38.47 -25.88
CA VAL A 257 8.84 39.63 -26.22
C VAL A 257 9.54 40.93 -25.81
N GLY A 258 10.12 40.99 -24.61
CA GLY A 258 10.89 42.15 -24.14
C GLY A 258 12.08 42.47 -25.04
N MET A 259 12.87 41.47 -25.43
CA MET A 259 14.01 41.63 -26.35
C MET A 259 13.56 42.14 -27.71
N VAL A 260 12.48 41.58 -28.29
CA VAL A 260 11.95 42.03 -29.58
C VAL A 260 11.50 43.49 -29.50
N ILE A 261 10.78 43.87 -28.44
CA ILE A 261 10.34 45.26 -28.24
C ILE A 261 11.55 46.19 -28.09
N GLU A 262 12.54 45.83 -27.28
CA GLU A 262 13.75 46.64 -27.10
C GLU A 262 14.53 46.82 -28.41
N ILE A 263 14.71 45.75 -29.19
CA ILE A 263 15.37 45.82 -30.50
C ILE A 263 14.61 46.79 -31.43
N ILE A 264 13.28 46.67 -31.50
CA ILE A 264 12.44 47.54 -32.35
C ILE A 264 12.43 48.99 -31.85
N VAL A 265 12.57 49.26 -30.55
CA VAL A 265 12.58 50.64 -30.04
C VAL A 265 13.98 51.26 -30.14
N MET A 266 15.03 50.53 -29.78
CA MET A 266 16.39 51.07 -29.65
C MET A 266 17.07 51.32 -31.00
N PHE A 267 16.90 50.43 -31.97
CA PHE A 267 17.62 50.50 -33.24
C PHE A 267 16.97 51.44 -34.27
N PRO A 268 15.70 51.25 -34.67
CA PRO A 268 15.10 52.09 -35.70
C PRO A 268 14.52 53.41 -35.15
N ILE A 269 14.03 53.48 -33.90
CA ILE A 269 13.41 54.72 -33.35
C ILE A 269 14.45 55.59 -32.64
N GLN A 270 15.25 55.00 -31.75
CA GLN A 270 16.17 55.77 -30.88
C GLN A 270 17.59 55.91 -31.44
N HIS A 271 17.89 55.25 -32.58
CA HIS A 271 19.19 55.25 -33.27
C HIS A 271 20.39 55.06 -32.31
N ARG A 272 20.26 54.16 -31.32
CA ARG A 272 21.34 53.88 -30.37
C ARG A 272 22.50 53.14 -31.05
N LYS A 273 23.69 53.33 -30.50
CA LYS A 273 24.89 52.58 -30.90
C LYS A 273 24.67 51.09 -30.63
N TYR A 274 25.22 50.23 -31.49
CA TYR A 274 25.06 48.79 -31.44
C TYR A 274 25.41 48.17 -30.08
N ARG A 275 26.54 48.57 -29.49
CA ARG A 275 27.07 47.96 -28.26
C ARG A 275 26.18 48.20 -27.01
N PRO A 276 25.76 49.43 -26.67
CA PRO A 276 24.78 49.65 -25.60
C PRO A 276 23.43 48.95 -25.81
N GLY A 277 23.06 48.63 -27.06
CA GLY A 277 21.87 47.84 -27.35
C GLY A 277 22.04 46.38 -26.92
N ILE A 278 23.20 45.79 -27.18
CA ILE A 278 23.52 44.42 -26.72
C ILE A 278 23.61 44.34 -25.21
N ASP A 279 24.18 45.35 -24.54
CA ASP A 279 24.28 45.39 -23.07
C ASP A 279 22.88 45.34 -22.41
N ASN A 280 21.89 46.07 -22.96
CA ASN A 280 20.52 46.04 -22.45
C ASN A 280 19.86 44.66 -22.64
N LEU A 281 20.07 44.03 -23.80
CA LEU A 281 19.56 42.68 -24.08
C LEU A 281 20.18 41.63 -23.14
N LEU A 282 21.47 41.79 -22.81
CA LEU A 282 22.18 40.93 -21.88
C LEU A 282 21.62 41.07 -20.44
N VAL A 283 21.35 42.30 -20.00
CA VAL A 283 20.74 42.56 -18.69
C VAL A 283 19.36 41.92 -18.58
N LEU A 284 18.54 41.99 -19.64
CA LEU A 284 17.22 41.37 -19.67
C LEU A 284 17.28 39.84 -19.60
N LEU A 285 18.26 39.22 -20.26
CA LEU A 285 18.50 37.78 -20.20
C LEU A 285 18.96 37.32 -18.82
N ILE A 286 19.97 37.98 -18.23
CA ILE A 286 20.53 37.60 -16.93
C ILE A 286 19.51 37.83 -15.81
N GLY A 287 18.79 38.95 -15.83
CA GLY A 287 17.81 39.30 -14.80
C GLY A 287 16.47 38.58 -14.95
N GLY A 288 16.09 38.18 -16.17
CA GLY A 288 14.78 37.62 -16.45
C GLY A 288 14.62 36.14 -16.10
N ILE A 289 15.70 35.38 -16.01
CA ILE A 289 15.65 33.92 -15.88
C ILE A 289 15.73 33.51 -14.39
N PRO A 290 14.67 32.93 -13.81
CA PRO A 290 14.68 32.49 -12.42
C PRO A 290 15.34 31.10 -12.28
N ILE A 291 16.65 31.02 -12.52
CA ILE A 291 17.38 29.73 -12.56
C ILE A 291 17.29 28.98 -11.22
N ALA A 292 17.16 29.68 -10.10
CA ALA A 292 17.07 29.07 -8.76
C ALA A 292 15.71 28.41 -8.47
N MET A 293 14.64 28.74 -9.22
CA MET A 293 13.28 28.32 -8.87
C MET A 293 13.08 26.78 -8.86
N PRO A 294 13.52 26.00 -9.87
CA PRO A 294 13.43 24.54 -9.84
C PRO A 294 14.05 23.93 -8.58
N THR A 295 15.27 24.37 -8.25
CA THR A 295 16.04 23.90 -7.12
C THR A 295 15.35 24.25 -5.80
N VAL A 296 14.97 25.51 -5.61
CA VAL A 296 14.30 25.98 -4.39
C VAL A 296 13.01 25.19 -4.13
N LEU A 297 12.22 24.93 -5.16
CA LEU A 297 10.98 24.14 -5.00
C LEU A 297 11.27 22.67 -4.66
N SER A 298 12.22 22.03 -5.36
CA SER A 298 12.62 20.63 -5.10
C SER A 298 13.10 20.45 -3.66
N VAL A 299 13.96 21.37 -3.20
CA VAL A 299 14.50 21.36 -1.83
C VAL A 299 13.43 21.64 -0.79
N THR A 300 12.51 22.56 -1.08
CA THR A 300 11.36 22.84 -0.19
C THR A 300 10.49 21.60 -0.01
N MET A 301 10.21 20.85 -1.08
CA MET A 301 9.47 19.59 -1.01
C MET A 301 10.23 18.52 -0.21
N ALA A 302 11.55 18.42 -0.37
CA ALA A 302 12.36 17.47 0.39
C ALA A 302 12.41 17.77 1.88
N ILE A 303 12.56 19.04 2.24
CA ILE A 303 12.48 19.47 3.64
C ILE A 303 11.07 19.24 4.19
N GLY A 304 10.03 19.51 3.39
CA GLY A 304 8.62 19.25 3.75
C GLY A 304 8.36 17.77 4.04
N SER A 305 8.80 16.88 3.15
CA SER A 305 8.73 15.42 3.31
C SER A 305 9.47 14.96 4.58
N HIS A 306 10.66 15.48 4.83
CA HIS A 306 11.41 15.16 6.04
C HIS A 306 10.68 15.61 7.32
N ARG A 307 10.10 16.82 7.32
CA ARG A 307 9.30 17.32 8.46
C ARG A 307 8.04 16.49 8.69
N LEU A 308 7.35 16.08 7.62
CA LEU A 308 6.20 15.18 7.72
C LEU A 308 6.60 13.84 8.33
N SER A 309 7.75 13.29 7.93
CA SER A 309 8.28 12.05 8.50
C SER A 309 8.55 12.16 10.00
N GLN A 310 9.08 13.30 10.46
CA GLN A 310 9.27 13.57 11.89
C GLN A 310 7.93 13.65 12.66
N GLN A 311 6.83 13.95 11.96
CA GLN A 311 5.47 13.95 12.51
C GLN A 311 4.75 12.60 12.36
N GLY A 312 5.42 11.56 11.83
CA GLY A 312 4.86 10.22 11.61
C GLY A 312 4.27 10.00 10.21
N ALA A 313 4.18 11.03 9.35
CA ALA A 313 3.63 10.90 8.00
C ALA A 313 4.73 10.68 6.96
N ILE A 314 4.72 9.52 6.30
CA ILE A 314 5.73 9.16 5.29
C ILE A 314 5.20 9.41 3.87
N THR A 315 5.79 10.35 3.13
CA THR A 315 5.41 10.63 1.73
C THR A 315 6.20 9.76 0.75
N LYS A 316 5.57 8.72 0.19
CA LYS A 316 6.17 7.88 -0.87
C LYS A 316 6.38 8.64 -2.19
N ARG A 317 5.48 9.59 -2.50
CA ARG A 317 5.58 10.52 -3.63
C ARG A 317 5.75 11.94 -3.10
N MET A 318 6.80 12.63 -3.54
CA MET A 318 7.09 14.01 -3.09
C MET A 318 5.99 14.99 -3.53
N THR A 319 5.36 14.73 -4.69
CA THR A 319 4.22 15.49 -5.20
C THR A 319 2.95 15.34 -4.35
N ALA A 320 2.88 14.34 -3.46
CA ALA A 320 1.73 14.17 -2.58
C ALA A 320 1.55 15.33 -1.59
N ILE A 321 2.61 16.11 -1.32
CA ILE A 321 2.51 17.30 -0.47
C ILE A 321 1.60 18.36 -1.12
N GLU A 322 1.69 18.52 -2.44
CA GLU A 322 0.81 19.42 -3.21
C GLU A 322 -0.64 18.90 -3.21
N GLU A 323 -0.81 17.59 -3.47
CA GLU A 323 -2.13 16.94 -3.45
C GLU A 323 -2.81 17.07 -2.07
N MET A 324 -2.05 16.89 -0.97
CA MET A 324 -2.58 17.07 0.39
C MET A 324 -2.92 18.52 0.72
N ALA A 325 -2.18 19.49 0.15
CA ALA A 325 -2.47 20.91 0.35
C ALA A 325 -3.76 21.37 -0.34
N GLY A 326 -4.11 20.72 -1.48
CA GLY A 326 -5.35 20.96 -2.22
C GLY A 326 -6.49 20.00 -1.86
N MET A 327 -6.40 19.28 -0.74
CA MET A 327 -7.41 18.28 -0.37
C MET A 327 -8.68 18.94 0.17
N ASP A 328 -9.79 18.76 -0.54
CA ASP A 328 -11.12 19.24 -0.12
C ASP A 328 -11.94 18.18 0.61
N VAL A 329 -11.76 16.90 0.24
CA VAL A 329 -12.51 15.77 0.81
C VAL A 329 -11.56 14.65 1.22
N LEU A 330 -11.65 14.24 2.49
CA LEU A 330 -10.93 13.10 3.05
C LEU A 330 -11.90 11.93 3.26
N CYS A 331 -11.74 10.88 2.46
CA CYS A 331 -12.46 9.63 2.65
C CYS A 331 -11.65 8.73 3.61
N SER A 332 -12.13 8.58 4.84
CA SER A 332 -11.46 7.77 5.86
C SER A 332 -12.14 6.43 6.03
N ASP A 333 -11.37 5.34 6.00
CA ASP A 333 -11.86 4.05 6.49
C ASP A 333 -12.21 4.17 7.98
N LYS A 334 -13.26 3.48 8.42
CA LYS A 334 -13.60 3.41 9.84
C LYS A 334 -12.60 2.56 10.60
N THR A 335 -12.41 1.33 10.14
CA THR A 335 -11.72 0.30 10.92
C THR A 335 -10.21 0.52 10.82
N GLY A 336 -9.56 0.75 11.96
CA GLY A 336 -8.11 0.98 12.01
C GLY A 336 -7.67 2.43 11.82
N THR A 337 -8.45 3.26 11.12
CA THR A 337 -8.16 4.71 11.00
C THR A 337 -8.93 5.52 12.05
N LEU A 338 -10.27 5.49 12.04
CA LEU A 338 -11.10 6.21 13.03
C LEU A 338 -11.24 5.47 14.36
N THR A 339 -11.02 4.16 14.35
CA THR A 339 -11.08 3.29 15.52
C THR A 339 -9.71 2.73 15.87
N LEU A 340 -9.56 2.21 17.09
CA LEU A 340 -8.31 1.63 17.56
C LEU A 340 -8.03 0.24 16.97
N ASN A 341 -9.02 -0.38 16.31
CA ASN A 341 -8.97 -1.79 15.88
C ASN A 341 -8.52 -2.72 17.04
N LYS A 342 -8.94 -2.36 18.26
CA LYS A 342 -8.72 -3.13 19.49
C LYS A 342 -10.07 -3.56 19.99
N LEU A 343 -10.56 -4.63 19.38
CA LEU A 343 -11.90 -5.13 19.62
C LEU A 343 -12.02 -5.63 21.06
N THR A 344 -13.17 -5.37 21.65
CA THR A 344 -13.53 -5.87 22.99
C THR A 344 -14.91 -6.49 22.93
N VAL A 345 -15.15 -7.50 23.77
CA VAL A 345 -16.43 -8.20 23.81
C VAL A 345 -16.99 -8.09 25.22
N ASP A 346 -18.26 -7.71 25.33
CA ASP A 346 -18.98 -7.72 26.60
C ASP A 346 -19.68 -9.08 26.76
N LYS A 347 -19.25 -9.86 27.77
CA LYS A 347 -19.79 -11.19 28.07
C LYS A 347 -21.29 -11.16 28.35
N ASN A 348 -21.81 -10.08 28.94
CA ASN A 348 -23.22 -9.98 29.34
C ASN A 348 -24.18 -9.84 28.16
N LEU A 349 -23.66 -9.52 26.98
CA LEU A 349 -24.44 -9.28 25.77
C LEU A 349 -24.40 -10.47 24.80
N ILE A 350 -23.66 -11.54 25.13
CA ILE A 350 -23.57 -12.74 24.30
C ILE A 350 -24.92 -13.46 24.33
N GLU A 351 -25.48 -13.73 23.16
CA GLU A 351 -26.75 -14.44 23.00
C GLU A 351 -26.48 -15.87 22.53
N VAL A 352 -26.98 -16.84 23.31
CA VAL A 352 -26.77 -18.28 23.05
C VAL A 352 -28.03 -18.89 22.43
N PHE A 353 -27.82 -19.75 21.44
CA PHE A 353 -28.87 -20.46 20.69
C PHE A 353 -28.81 -21.97 20.89
N GLY A 354 -27.63 -22.52 21.22
CA GLY A 354 -27.46 -23.93 21.57
C GLY A 354 -28.10 -24.29 22.91
N LYS A 355 -28.87 -25.38 22.96
CA LYS A 355 -29.45 -25.89 24.21
C LYS A 355 -28.35 -26.45 25.12
N GLY A 356 -28.23 -25.93 26.35
CA GLY A 356 -27.24 -26.39 27.34
C GLY A 356 -25.83 -25.84 27.13
N VAL A 357 -25.66 -24.81 26.29
CA VAL A 357 -24.40 -24.11 26.10
C VAL A 357 -24.39 -22.83 26.94
N ASP A 358 -23.30 -22.58 27.64
CA ASP A 358 -23.07 -21.35 28.42
C ASP A 358 -22.29 -20.31 27.60
N PRO A 359 -22.44 -18.99 27.83
CA PRO A 359 -21.63 -17.96 27.16
C PRO A 359 -20.12 -18.22 27.20
N ASP A 360 -19.57 -18.75 28.30
CA ASP A 360 -18.13 -19.07 28.37
C ASP A 360 -17.74 -20.20 27.42
N THR A 361 -18.65 -21.13 27.13
CA THR A 361 -18.41 -22.18 26.12
C THR A 361 -18.38 -21.60 24.71
N VAL A 362 -19.22 -20.61 24.42
CA VAL A 362 -19.21 -19.90 23.12
C VAL A 362 -17.87 -19.20 22.90
N ILE A 363 -17.37 -18.52 23.94
CA ILE A 363 -16.06 -17.85 23.90
C ILE A 363 -14.94 -18.87 23.68
N LEU A 364 -14.97 -20.02 24.38
CA LEU A 364 -13.98 -21.07 24.20
C LEU A 364 -13.99 -21.65 22.77
N MET A 365 -15.18 -21.88 22.19
CA MET A 365 -15.31 -22.34 20.80
C MET A 365 -14.80 -21.29 19.80
N ALA A 366 -15.09 -20.02 20.03
CA ALA A 366 -14.57 -18.92 19.22
C ALA A 366 -13.05 -18.81 19.33
N ALA A 367 -12.50 -18.94 20.54
CA ALA A 367 -11.06 -18.90 20.80
C ALA A 367 -10.32 -20.08 20.15
N ARG A 368 -10.93 -21.27 20.16
CA ARG A 368 -10.44 -22.43 19.39
C ARG A 368 -10.37 -22.14 17.89
N ALA A 369 -11.40 -21.51 17.34
CA ALA A 369 -11.42 -21.07 15.94
C ALA A 369 -10.52 -19.85 15.63
N SER A 370 -9.62 -19.46 16.56
CA SER A 370 -8.71 -18.31 16.43
C SER A 370 -7.24 -18.74 16.39
N ARG A 371 -6.39 -18.01 15.64
CA ARG A 371 -4.94 -18.16 15.64
C ARG A 371 -4.26 -16.84 16.01
N LEU A 372 -3.45 -16.86 17.08
CA LEU A 372 -2.68 -15.68 17.51
C LEU A 372 -1.55 -15.33 16.53
N GLU A 373 -1.05 -16.30 15.77
CA GLU A 373 0.03 -16.12 14.79
C GLU A 373 -0.36 -15.22 13.60
N ASN A 374 -1.67 -15.12 13.31
CA ASN A 374 -2.19 -14.32 12.20
C ASN A 374 -2.44 -12.84 12.56
N GLN A 375 -2.17 -12.44 13.81
CA GLN A 375 -2.26 -11.04 14.27
C GLN A 375 -3.61 -10.35 13.97
N ASP A 376 -4.70 -11.12 13.79
CA ASP A 376 -6.04 -10.54 13.64
C ASP A 376 -6.51 -9.94 14.97
N ALA A 377 -7.00 -8.71 14.91
CA ALA A 377 -7.57 -8.00 16.05
C ALA A 377 -8.77 -8.74 16.65
N ILE A 378 -9.58 -9.42 15.81
CA ILE A 378 -10.73 -10.23 16.26
C ILE A 378 -10.22 -11.43 17.06
N ASP A 379 -9.23 -12.15 16.53
CA ASP A 379 -8.64 -13.34 17.15
C ASP A 379 -7.99 -13.00 18.48
N THR A 380 -7.22 -11.92 18.51
CA THR A 380 -6.55 -11.42 19.71
C THR A 380 -7.57 -11.03 20.78
N ALA A 381 -8.65 -10.34 20.40
CA ALA A 381 -9.71 -9.96 21.32
C ALA A 381 -10.40 -11.16 21.95
N ILE A 382 -10.76 -12.17 21.14
CA ILE A 382 -11.46 -13.37 21.60
C ILE A 382 -10.56 -14.22 22.51
N VAL A 383 -9.31 -14.46 22.11
CA VAL A 383 -8.37 -15.23 22.93
C VAL A 383 -8.04 -14.48 24.24
N GLY A 384 -7.95 -13.16 24.20
CA GLY A 384 -7.77 -12.31 25.38
C GLY A 384 -8.96 -12.29 26.35
N MET A 385 -10.13 -12.81 25.97
CA MET A 385 -11.27 -12.96 26.89
C MET A 385 -11.13 -14.16 27.83
N LEU A 386 -10.30 -15.14 27.46
CA LEU A 386 -10.01 -16.30 28.30
C LEU A 386 -9.13 -15.86 29.47
N ALA A 387 -9.27 -16.53 30.63
CA ALA A 387 -8.43 -16.24 31.78
C ALA A 387 -6.95 -16.58 31.50
N ASP A 388 -6.72 -17.67 30.76
CA ASP A 388 -5.42 -18.05 30.21
C ASP A 388 -5.57 -18.36 28.71
N PRO A 389 -4.84 -17.67 27.80
CA PRO A 389 -4.81 -17.98 26.37
C PRO A 389 -4.53 -19.44 26.04
N ARG A 390 -3.83 -20.17 26.92
CA ARG A 390 -3.51 -21.59 26.73
C ARG A 390 -4.74 -22.48 26.77
N GLU A 391 -5.81 -22.05 27.44
CA GLU A 391 -7.08 -22.80 27.50
C GLU A 391 -7.70 -22.99 26.11
N ALA A 392 -7.46 -22.06 25.18
CA ALA A 392 -7.92 -22.17 23.80
C ALA A 392 -7.44 -23.47 23.12
N ARG A 393 -6.27 -23.98 23.49
CA ARG A 393 -5.64 -25.18 22.91
C ARG A 393 -5.47 -26.33 23.91
N ALA A 394 -5.93 -26.16 25.15
CA ALA A 394 -5.82 -27.20 26.16
C ALA A 394 -6.71 -28.40 25.83
N GLY A 395 -6.11 -29.60 25.88
CA GLY A 395 -6.83 -30.87 25.71
C GLY A 395 -7.36 -31.14 24.30
N ILE A 396 -6.84 -30.44 23.29
CA ILE A 396 -7.20 -30.66 21.88
C ILE A 396 -5.95 -30.86 21.01
N GLN A 397 -6.05 -31.74 20.03
CA GLN A 397 -5.05 -31.89 18.97
C GLN A 397 -5.60 -31.22 17.71
N GLU A 398 -4.93 -30.17 17.24
CA GLU A 398 -5.27 -29.51 15.98
C GLU A 398 -4.97 -30.42 14.80
N VAL A 399 -5.94 -30.56 13.89
CA VAL A 399 -5.80 -31.35 12.66
C VAL A 399 -5.68 -30.44 11.45
N HIS A 400 -6.55 -29.44 11.36
CA HIS A 400 -6.58 -28.50 10.25
C HIS A 400 -7.26 -27.20 10.68
N PHE A 401 -6.75 -26.07 10.17
CA PHE A 401 -7.33 -24.76 10.36
C PHE A 401 -7.62 -24.14 9.01
N LEU A 402 -8.87 -23.73 8.82
CA LEU A 402 -9.30 -22.97 7.66
C LEU A 402 -9.15 -21.47 7.97
N PRO A 403 -8.20 -20.77 7.33
CA PRO A 403 -7.98 -19.34 7.55
C PRO A 403 -9.12 -18.48 7.01
N PHE A 404 -9.12 -17.21 7.38
CA PHE A 404 -10.16 -16.27 6.97
C PHE A 404 -10.07 -15.99 5.47
N ASN A 405 -11.19 -16.13 4.78
CA ASN A 405 -11.32 -15.77 3.37
C ASN A 405 -12.41 -14.69 3.21
N PRO A 406 -12.16 -13.54 2.54
CA PRO A 406 -13.15 -12.50 2.30
C PRO A 406 -14.43 -12.97 1.59
N THR A 407 -14.38 -14.03 0.78
CA THR A 407 -15.58 -14.61 0.15
C THR A 407 -16.40 -15.44 1.14
N ASP A 408 -15.74 -16.29 1.92
CA ASP A 408 -16.42 -17.21 2.85
C ASP A 408 -16.79 -16.53 4.19
N LYS A 409 -16.06 -15.46 4.52
CA LYS A 409 -16.17 -14.63 5.74
C LYS A 409 -16.22 -15.45 7.03
N ARG A 410 -15.48 -16.55 7.09
CA ARG A 410 -15.38 -17.45 8.25
C ARG A 410 -13.98 -18.01 8.42
N THR A 411 -13.66 -18.44 9.63
CA THR A 411 -12.55 -19.34 9.95
C THR A 411 -13.13 -20.62 10.55
N ALA A 412 -12.37 -21.71 10.50
CA ALA A 412 -12.74 -22.94 11.17
C ALA A 412 -11.52 -23.67 11.72
N LEU A 413 -11.68 -24.35 12.85
CA LEU A 413 -10.70 -25.28 13.38
C LEU A 413 -11.32 -26.67 13.42
N THR A 414 -10.64 -27.64 12.83
CA THR A 414 -10.90 -29.06 13.01
C THR A 414 -9.90 -29.62 14.01
N TYR A 415 -10.38 -30.22 15.09
CA TYR A 415 -9.56 -30.75 16.17
C TYR A 415 -10.08 -32.09 16.69
N ILE A 416 -9.19 -32.88 17.28
CA ILE A 416 -9.52 -34.11 18.00
C ILE A 416 -9.51 -33.80 19.49
N ASP A 417 -10.58 -34.16 20.20
CA ASP A 417 -10.65 -34.01 21.65
C ASP A 417 -9.89 -35.13 22.40
N GLY A 418 -9.76 -35.00 23.71
CA GLY A 418 -9.15 -36.03 24.57
C GLY A 418 -9.90 -37.37 24.59
N GLN A 419 -11.11 -37.47 24.01
CA GLN A 419 -11.87 -38.72 23.85
C GLN A 419 -11.65 -39.36 22.47
N GLY A 420 -10.82 -38.77 21.62
CA GLY A 420 -10.53 -39.25 20.27
C GLY A 420 -11.62 -38.91 19.24
N LYS A 421 -12.59 -38.05 19.59
CA LYS A 421 -13.63 -37.58 18.67
C LYS A 421 -13.18 -36.33 17.92
N MET A 422 -13.48 -36.28 16.62
CA MET A 422 -13.17 -35.14 15.78
C MET A 422 -14.32 -34.15 15.78
N HIS A 423 -14.01 -32.89 16.07
CA HIS A 423 -14.94 -31.78 16.13
C HIS A 423 -14.46 -30.65 15.22
N ARG A 424 -15.41 -29.84 14.77
CA ARG A 424 -15.16 -28.66 13.95
C ARG A 424 -15.91 -27.48 14.53
N VAL A 425 -15.17 -26.42 14.85
CA VAL A 425 -15.72 -25.13 15.29
C VAL A 425 -15.47 -24.10 14.20
N SER A 426 -16.42 -23.21 13.98
CA SER A 426 -16.28 -22.12 13.01
C SER A 426 -16.79 -20.81 13.61
N LYS A 427 -16.14 -19.72 13.25
CA LYS A 427 -16.60 -18.36 13.54
C LYS A 427 -16.59 -17.53 12.28
N GLY A 428 -17.48 -16.54 12.19
CA GLY A 428 -17.54 -15.68 11.02
C GLY A 428 -18.69 -14.70 11.01
N ALA A 429 -18.93 -14.11 9.84
CA ALA A 429 -20.07 -13.24 9.61
C ALA A 429 -21.38 -14.00 9.89
N PRO A 430 -22.31 -13.43 10.67
CA PRO A 430 -23.53 -14.13 11.07
C PRO A 430 -24.35 -14.70 9.92
N GLU A 431 -24.49 -13.97 8.82
CA GLU A 431 -25.20 -14.43 7.62
C GLU A 431 -24.58 -15.71 7.03
N GLN A 432 -23.24 -15.78 6.99
CA GLN A 432 -22.54 -16.94 6.43
C GLN A 432 -22.62 -18.14 7.37
N ILE A 433 -22.50 -17.92 8.69
CA ILE A 433 -22.65 -18.98 9.67
C ILE A 433 -24.10 -19.48 9.74
N LEU A 434 -25.08 -18.60 9.58
CA LEU A 434 -26.50 -18.94 9.54
C LEU A 434 -26.84 -19.81 8.31
N ASN A 435 -26.20 -19.56 7.16
CA ASN A 435 -26.34 -20.40 5.96
C ASN A 435 -25.80 -21.82 6.13
N LEU A 436 -24.88 -22.05 7.08
CA LEU A 436 -24.38 -23.39 7.40
C LEU A 436 -25.31 -24.16 8.33
N ALA A 437 -26.07 -23.45 9.17
CA ALA A 437 -26.88 -24.04 10.21
C ALA A 437 -28.05 -24.86 9.63
N HIS A 438 -28.23 -26.08 10.12
CA HIS A 438 -29.29 -26.99 9.66
C HIS A 438 -30.71 -26.48 9.93
N ASN A 439 -30.89 -25.65 10.97
CA ASN A 439 -32.17 -25.11 11.43
C ASN A 439 -32.40 -23.65 11.05
N LYS A 440 -31.76 -23.17 9.96
CA LYS A 440 -31.81 -21.78 9.49
C LYS A 440 -33.19 -21.14 9.62
N SER A 441 -34.22 -21.74 9.01
CA SER A 441 -35.56 -21.14 8.92
C SER A 441 -36.25 -20.88 10.28
N GLU A 442 -35.85 -21.59 11.34
CA GLU A 442 -36.41 -21.43 12.69
C GLU A 442 -35.69 -20.32 13.47
N ILE A 443 -34.37 -20.24 13.35
CA ILE A 443 -33.53 -19.31 14.13
C ILE A 443 -33.28 -17.96 13.44
N GLU A 444 -33.42 -17.88 12.12
CA GLU A 444 -33.11 -16.71 11.28
C GLU A 444 -33.74 -15.43 11.82
N ARG A 445 -35.06 -15.43 12.11
CA ARG A 445 -35.75 -14.25 12.67
C ARG A 445 -35.17 -13.79 14.00
N ARG A 446 -34.82 -14.72 14.89
CA ARG A 446 -34.25 -14.39 16.20
C ARG A 446 -32.80 -13.90 16.06
N VAL A 447 -32.02 -14.50 15.17
CA VAL A 447 -30.64 -14.10 14.86
C VAL A 447 -30.60 -12.68 14.31
N HIS A 448 -31.42 -12.35 13.30
CA HIS A 448 -31.49 -10.98 12.76
C HIS A 448 -31.90 -9.95 13.81
N ALA A 449 -32.90 -10.25 14.64
CA ALA A 449 -33.31 -9.34 15.71
C ALA A 449 -32.19 -9.04 16.72
N VAL A 450 -31.32 -10.02 17.01
CA VAL A 450 -30.15 -9.81 17.87
C VAL A 450 -29.06 -9.00 17.15
N ILE A 451 -28.82 -9.27 15.87
CA ILE A 451 -27.86 -8.51 15.05
C ILE A 451 -28.27 -7.04 14.99
N ASP A 452 -29.55 -6.75 14.73
CA ASP A 452 -30.08 -5.38 14.68
C ASP A 452 -29.91 -4.68 16.04
N LYS A 453 -30.21 -5.37 17.13
CA LYS A 453 -30.02 -4.85 18.50
C LYS A 453 -28.54 -4.54 18.80
N PHE A 454 -27.61 -5.32 18.27
CA PHE A 454 -26.18 -5.03 18.37
C PHE A 454 -25.80 -3.83 17.50
N ALA A 455 -26.31 -3.78 16.28
CA ALA A 455 -26.03 -2.71 15.33
C ALA A 455 -26.54 -1.34 15.83
N ASP A 456 -27.71 -1.28 16.45
CA ASP A 456 -28.28 -0.08 17.09
C ASP A 456 -27.39 0.46 18.23
N ARG A 457 -26.60 -0.41 18.85
CA ARG A 457 -25.62 -0.05 19.88
C ARG A 457 -24.22 0.23 19.33
N GLY A 458 -24.04 0.12 18.01
CA GLY A 458 -22.76 0.26 17.33
C GLY A 458 -21.82 -0.93 17.54
N LEU A 459 -22.37 -2.11 17.83
CA LEU A 459 -21.62 -3.35 18.07
C LEU A 459 -21.64 -4.21 16.80
N ARG A 460 -20.47 -4.69 16.38
CA ARG A 460 -20.35 -5.66 15.28
C ARG A 460 -20.71 -7.04 15.79
N SER A 461 -21.45 -7.82 15.03
CA SER A 461 -21.85 -9.18 15.39
C SER A 461 -20.90 -10.23 14.80
N LEU A 462 -20.47 -11.20 15.62
CA LEU A 462 -19.73 -12.39 15.20
C LEU A 462 -20.51 -13.64 15.62
N ALA A 463 -20.72 -14.58 14.70
CA ALA A 463 -21.40 -15.83 15.01
C ALA A 463 -20.41 -16.98 15.18
N VAL A 464 -20.80 -17.94 16.01
CA VAL A 464 -20.05 -19.18 16.28
C VAL A 464 -20.94 -20.37 15.96
N ALA A 465 -20.39 -21.35 15.25
CA ALA A 465 -21.03 -22.62 14.94
C ALA A 465 -20.13 -23.80 15.29
N TYR A 466 -20.78 -24.93 15.53
CA TYR A 466 -20.14 -26.18 15.96
C TYR A 466 -20.71 -27.37 15.19
N GLN A 467 -19.85 -28.35 14.91
CA GLN A 467 -20.19 -29.57 14.19
C GLN A 467 -19.31 -30.72 14.71
N GLU A 468 -19.88 -31.92 14.88
CA GLU A 468 -19.12 -33.16 15.09
C GLU A 468 -18.79 -33.78 13.72
N VAL A 469 -17.60 -34.37 13.55
CA VAL A 469 -17.14 -35.02 12.31
C VAL A 469 -17.00 -36.52 12.57
N PRO A 470 -18.06 -37.33 12.36
CA PRO A 470 -18.06 -38.75 12.74
C PRO A 470 -17.11 -39.61 11.91
N ASP A 471 -16.85 -39.21 10.66
CA ASP A 471 -16.00 -39.97 9.73
C ASP A 471 -14.50 -39.95 10.08
N GLY A 472 -14.08 -39.06 11.00
CA GLY A 472 -12.68 -38.92 11.40
C GLY A 472 -11.72 -38.50 10.28
N ARG A 473 -12.22 -38.08 9.11
CA ARG A 473 -11.43 -37.60 7.97
C ARG A 473 -11.53 -36.09 7.83
N LYS A 474 -10.39 -35.44 7.57
CA LYS A 474 -10.28 -33.98 7.36
C LYS A 474 -11.21 -33.46 6.25
N GLU A 475 -11.32 -34.20 5.15
CA GLU A 475 -12.10 -33.84 3.94
C GLU A 475 -13.59 -34.15 4.05
N SER A 476 -14.04 -34.82 5.12
CA SER A 476 -15.48 -35.08 5.28
C SER A 476 -16.25 -33.79 5.57
N LEU A 477 -17.43 -33.69 4.97
CA LEU A 477 -18.39 -32.61 5.19
C LEU A 477 -18.84 -32.54 6.66
N GLY A 478 -18.72 -33.64 7.42
CA GLY A 478 -19.10 -33.73 8.83
C GLY A 478 -20.62 -33.88 9.04
N GLY A 479 -21.07 -33.74 10.29
CA GLY A 479 -22.49 -33.80 10.68
C GLY A 479 -23.30 -32.54 10.31
N LEU A 480 -24.32 -32.20 11.10
CA LEU A 480 -25.08 -30.96 10.91
C LEU A 480 -24.46 -29.83 11.73
N TRP A 481 -24.25 -28.65 11.12
CA TRP A 481 -23.78 -27.47 11.85
C TRP A 481 -24.85 -26.95 12.79
N GLN A 482 -24.47 -26.73 14.04
CA GLN A 482 -25.28 -26.12 15.08
C GLN A 482 -24.85 -24.66 15.25
N PHE A 483 -25.81 -23.75 15.15
CA PHE A 483 -25.59 -22.34 15.47
C PHE A 483 -25.51 -22.18 16.99
N VAL A 484 -24.33 -21.85 17.51
CA VAL A 484 -24.06 -21.88 18.95
C VAL A 484 -24.45 -20.55 19.59
N GLY A 485 -23.95 -19.44 19.06
CA GLY A 485 -24.12 -18.13 19.69
C GLY A 485 -23.69 -16.96 18.82
N LEU A 486 -24.12 -15.76 19.24
CA LEU A 486 -23.73 -14.47 18.69
C LEU A 486 -22.98 -13.67 19.74
N MET A 487 -21.80 -13.17 19.37
CA MET A 487 -20.94 -12.34 20.20
C MET A 487 -20.89 -10.91 19.64
N PRO A 488 -21.12 -9.89 20.48
CA PRO A 488 -20.93 -8.51 20.09
C PRO A 488 -19.47 -8.08 20.26
N LEU A 489 -18.89 -7.55 19.19
CA LEU A 489 -17.57 -6.94 19.13
C LEU A 489 -17.75 -5.42 19.15
N PHE A 490 -17.11 -4.76 20.11
CA PHE A 490 -17.04 -3.32 20.20
C PHE A 490 -15.66 -2.83 19.73
N ASP A 491 -15.65 -1.89 18.78
CA ASP A 491 -14.45 -1.22 18.31
C ASP A 491 -14.45 0.23 18.79
N PRO A 492 -13.64 0.58 19.82
CA PRO A 492 -13.64 1.92 20.38
C PRO A 492 -13.05 2.94 19.38
N PRO A 493 -13.65 4.13 19.24
CA PRO A 493 -13.05 5.23 18.48
C PRO A 493 -11.74 5.66 19.12
N ARG A 494 -10.80 6.20 18.33
CA ARG A 494 -9.59 6.79 18.92
C ARG A 494 -9.96 8.06 19.68
N HIS A 495 -9.19 8.35 20.72
CA HIS A 495 -9.43 9.49 21.61
C HIS A 495 -9.31 10.84 20.88
N ASP A 496 -8.49 10.90 19.83
CA ASP A 496 -8.20 12.08 19.04
C ASP A 496 -9.06 12.21 17.78
N SER A 497 -9.66 11.12 17.27
CA SER A 497 -10.41 11.12 16.01
C SER A 497 -11.51 12.19 15.97
N ALA A 498 -12.31 12.32 17.03
CA ALA A 498 -13.40 13.31 17.08
C ALA A 498 -12.89 14.77 17.02
N ASP A 499 -11.76 15.05 17.67
CA ASP A 499 -11.12 16.38 17.62
C ASP A 499 -10.44 16.62 16.27
N THR A 500 -9.87 15.58 15.66
CA THR A 500 -9.25 15.65 14.33
C THR A 500 -10.29 15.90 13.23
N ILE A 501 -11.44 15.24 13.28
CA ILE A 501 -12.58 15.50 12.38
C ILE A 501 -13.02 16.97 12.50
N ARG A 502 -13.20 17.48 13.72
CA ARG A 502 -13.58 18.88 13.95
C ARG A 502 -12.52 19.85 13.41
N ARG A 503 -11.23 19.54 13.59
CA ARG A 503 -10.13 20.35 13.03
C ARG A 503 -10.09 20.31 11.51
N ALA A 504 -10.29 19.15 10.89
CA ALA A 504 -10.34 19.01 9.44
C ALA A 504 -11.47 19.86 8.84
N LEU A 505 -12.67 19.80 9.44
CA LEU A 505 -13.80 20.64 9.04
C LEU A 505 -13.51 22.14 9.17
N ASN A 506 -12.82 22.57 10.23
CA ASN A 506 -12.41 23.97 10.40
C ASN A 506 -11.38 24.43 9.35
N LEU A 507 -10.59 23.50 8.80
CA LEU A 507 -9.64 23.76 7.72
C LEU A 507 -10.28 23.67 6.33
N GLY A 508 -11.59 23.39 6.24
CA GLY A 508 -12.31 23.26 4.98
C GLY A 508 -12.29 21.85 4.38
N VAL A 509 -11.74 20.86 5.08
CA VAL A 509 -11.68 19.47 4.61
C VAL A 509 -12.90 18.70 5.13
N ASN A 510 -13.75 18.22 4.22
CA ASN A 510 -14.89 17.38 4.58
C ASN A 510 -14.44 15.93 4.80
N VAL A 511 -14.73 15.36 5.98
CA VAL A 511 -14.36 13.97 6.31
C VAL A 511 -15.56 13.05 6.09
N LYS A 512 -15.42 12.07 5.18
CA LYS A 512 -16.45 11.08 4.88
C LYS A 512 -16.03 9.70 5.39
N MET A 513 -16.92 9.01 6.11
CA MET A 513 -16.66 7.64 6.57
C MET A 513 -16.87 6.64 5.43
N ILE A 514 -15.93 5.71 5.24
CA ILE A 514 -16.11 4.53 4.40
C ILE A 514 -16.04 3.30 5.30
N THR A 515 -17.02 2.40 5.23
CA THR A 515 -16.97 1.15 5.99
C THR A 515 -17.69 -0.01 5.31
N GLY A 516 -17.18 -1.22 5.51
CA GLY A 516 -17.86 -2.46 5.17
C GLY A 516 -18.90 -2.91 6.20
N ASP A 517 -19.03 -2.22 7.34
CA ASP A 517 -20.04 -2.51 8.35
C ASP A 517 -21.44 -2.04 7.91
N GLN A 518 -22.48 -2.54 8.58
CA GLN A 518 -23.86 -2.15 8.33
C GLN A 518 -24.10 -0.67 8.64
N LEU A 519 -25.09 -0.07 7.98
CA LEU A 519 -25.40 1.35 8.09
C LEU A 519 -25.70 1.80 9.53
N ALA A 520 -26.39 0.98 10.32
CA ALA A 520 -26.68 1.29 11.72
C ALA A 520 -25.40 1.47 12.56
N ILE A 521 -24.42 0.58 12.38
CA ILE A 521 -23.12 0.66 13.06
C ILE A 521 -22.37 1.92 12.62
N ALA A 522 -22.37 2.22 11.31
CA ALA A 522 -21.72 3.41 10.76
C ALA A 522 -22.34 4.70 11.32
N LYS A 523 -23.67 4.80 11.35
CA LYS A 523 -24.39 5.96 11.91
C LYS A 523 -24.15 6.14 13.40
N GLU A 524 -24.16 5.07 14.18
CA GLU A 524 -23.88 5.16 15.62
C GLU A 524 -22.43 5.58 15.90
N THR A 525 -21.48 5.05 15.12
CA THR A 525 -20.07 5.46 15.21
C THR A 525 -19.89 6.92 14.77
N GLY A 526 -20.51 7.33 13.67
CA GLY A 526 -20.52 8.70 13.17
C GLY A 526 -21.10 9.69 14.18
N ARG A 527 -22.19 9.31 14.86
CA ARG A 527 -22.79 10.08 15.95
C ARG A 527 -21.83 10.30 17.11
N ARG A 528 -21.08 9.27 17.52
CA ARG A 528 -20.07 9.37 18.60
C ARG A 528 -18.86 10.22 18.20
N LEU A 529 -18.44 10.14 16.94
CA LEU A 529 -17.31 10.89 16.40
C LEU A 529 -17.66 12.35 16.03
N GLY A 530 -18.95 12.67 15.91
CA GLY A 530 -19.42 13.99 15.51
C GLY A 530 -19.34 14.28 14.02
N MET A 531 -19.38 13.25 13.16
CA MET A 531 -19.34 13.38 11.70
C MET A 531 -20.71 13.59 11.05
N GLY A 532 -21.79 13.52 11.84
CA GLY A 532 -23.16 13.48 11.31
C GLY A 532 -23.66 12.04 11.09
N THR A 533 -24.91 11.95 10.66
CA THR A 533 -25.62 10.68 10.45
C THR A 533 -26.22 10.57 9.05
N ASN A 534 -25.91 11.51 8.15
CA ASN A 534 -26.40 11.50 6.78
C ASN A 534 -25.58 10.51 5.91
N MET A 535 -25.64 9.24 6.31
CA MET A 535 -24.90 8.14 5.68
C MET A 535 -25.84 7.24 4.89
N TYR A 536 -25.32 6.67 3.80
CA TYR A 536 -26.07 5.84 2.88
C TYR A 536 -25.41 4.47 2.68
N PRO A 537 -26.18 3.41 2.38
CA PRO A 537 -25.59 2.14 2.00
C PRO A 537 -25.01 2.25 0.59
N SER A 538 -23.90 1.57 0.33
CA SER A 538 -23.24 1.52 -0.99
C SER A 538 -24.17 1.07 -2.12
N SER A 539 -25.13 0.19 -1.83
CA SER A 539 -26.13 -0.30 -2.79
C SER A 539 -27.10 0.78 -3.28
N ALA A 540 -27.31 1.85 -2.49
CA ALA A 540 -28.13 2.98 -2.93
C ALA A 540 -27.44 3.81 -4.03
N LEU A 541 -26.11 3.80 -4.08
CA LEU A 541 -25.32 4.51 -5.09
C LEU A 541 -25.28 3.75 -6.44
N LEU A 542 -25.40 2.43 -6.40
CA LEU A 542 -25.37 1.56 -7.59
C LEU A 542 -26.69 1.57 -8.39
N GLY A 543 -27.68 2.39 -8.01
CA GLY A 543 -28.98 2.45 -8.67
C GLY A 543 -29.83 1.19 -8.52
N GLN A 544 -29.45 0.24 -7.65
CA GLN A 544 -30.17 -1.02 -7.45
C GLN A 544 -31.34 -0.90 -6.45
N ASN A 545 -31.34 0.12 -5.58
CA ASN A 545 -32.46 0.40 -4.68
C ASN A 545 -33.40 1.46 -5.25
N LYS A 546 -34.63 1.04 -5.58
CA LYS A 546 -35.78 1.87 -5.92
C LYS A 546 -36.43 2.47 -4.66
N ASP A 547 -35.70 3.27 -3.88
CA ASP A 547 -36.36 4.14 -2.90
C ASP A 547 -36.73 5.47 -3.61
N GLU A 548 -38.03 5.78 -3.66
CA GLU A 548 -38.57 6.97 -4.35
C GLU A 548 -37.99 8.30 -3.82
N SER A 549 -37.46 8.32 -2.59
CA SER A 549 -36.79 9.49 -2.00
C SER A 549 -35.32 9.64 -2.42
N ILE A 550 -34.66 8.55 -2.80
CA ILE A 550 -33.26 8.53 -3.25
C ILE A 550 -33.18 8.85 -4.76
N ALA A 551 -34.25 8.54 -5.51
CA ALA A 551 -34.35 8.84 -6.95
C ALA A 551 -34.49 10.34 -7.29
N ALA A 552 -34.71 11.21 -6.29
CA ALA A 552 -34.96 12.64 -6.52
C ALA A 552 -33.68 13.48 -6.70
N LEU A 553 -32.51 12.97 -6.29
CA LEU A 553 -31.22 13.65 -6.44
C LEU A 553 -30.31 12.84 -7.38
N PRO A 554 -29.54 13.50 -8.28
CA PRO A 554 -28.45 12.85 -8.99
C PRO A 554 -27.50 12.19 -7.99
N VAL A 555 -26.99 10.99 -8.33
CA VAL A 555 -26.09 10.22 -7.45
C VAL A 555 -24.89 11.06 -7.01
N ASP A 556 -24.38 11.92 -7.90
CA ASP A 556 -23.23 12.79 -7.65
C ASP A 556 -23.50 13.81 -6.52
N GLU A 557 -24.68 14.44 -6.52
CA GLU A 557 -25.08 15.39 -5.48
C GLU A 557 -25.36 14.68 -4.15
N LEU A 558 -25.85 13.44 -4.20
CA LEU A 558 -26.01 12.60 -3.02
C LEU A 558 -24.65 12.24 -2.42
N ILE A 559 -23.66 11.88 -3.25
CA ILE A 559 -22.31 11.56 -2.80
C ILE A 559 -21.64 12.79 -2.16
N GLU A 560 -21.79 13.96 -2.77
CA GLU A 560 -21.24 15.22 -2.26
C GLU A 560 -21.84 15.57 -0.88
N LYS A 561 -23.16 15.38 -0.70
CA LYS A 561 -23.87 15.68 0.56
C LYS A 561 -23.80 14.58 1.63
N ALA A 562 -23.35 13.38 1.28
CA ALA A 562 -23.29 12.27 2.23
C ALA A 562 -22.12 12.42 3.22
N ASP A 563 -22.36 12.12 4.49
CA ASP A 563 -21.33 12.11 5.54
C ASP A 563 -20.52 10.78 5.54
N GLY A 564 -21.00 9.78 4.80
CA GLY A 564 -20.31 8.49 4.69
C GLY A 564 -21.13 7.38 4.03
N PHE A 565 -20.45 6.27 3.77
CA PHE A 565 -20.96 5.11 3.07
C PHE A 565 -20.71 3.83 3.86
N ALA A 566 -21.75 3.01 3.98
CA ALA A 566 -21.73 1.75 4.70
C ALA A 566 -21.92 0.54 3.76
N GLY A 567 -21.44 -0.63 4.16
CA GLY A 567 -21.47 -1.84 3.33
C GLY A 567 -20.65 -1.72 2.04
N VAL A 568 -19.59 -0.92 2.04
CA VAL A 568 -18.74 -0.72 0.85
C VAL A 568 -17.83 -1.93 0.65
N PHE A 569 -17.88 -2.53 -0.54
CA PHE A 569 -16.97 -3.62 -0.94
C PHE A 569 -15.71 -3.04 -1.60
N PRO A 570 -14.57 -3.75 -1.59
CA PRO A 570 -13.32 -3.27 -2.20
C PRO A 570 -13.48 -2.81 -3.65
N ASP A 571 -14.27 -3.53 -4.46
CA ASP A 571 -14.54 -3.18 -5.87
C ASP A 571 -15.30 -1.84 -6.00
N LEU A 572 -16.18 -1.54 -5.04
CA LEU A 572 -16.91 -0.27 -4.95
C LEU A 572 -16.05 0.89 -4.44
N CYS A 573 -15.05 0.62 -3.59
CA CYS A 573 -14.04 1.63 -3.24
C CYS A 573 -13.24 2.05 -4.48
N SER A 574 -12.90 1.11 -5.38
CA SER A 574 -12.19 1.42 -6.62
C SER A 574 -13.05 2.19 -7.64
N PHE A 575 -14.35 1.87 -7.72
CA PHE A 575 -15.28 2.60 -8.60
C PHE A 575 -15.44 4.09 -8.22
N HIS A 576 -15.35 4.39 -6.91
CA HIS A 576 -15.25 5.77 -6.41
C HIS A 576 -13.94 6.45 -6.81
N TYR A 577 -12.87 5.68 -7.02
CA TYR A 577 -11.53 6.16 -7.37
C TYR A 577 -11.40 6.55 -8.85
N ASP A 578 -11.84 5.69 -9.78
CA ASP A 578 -11.63 5.90 -11.22
C ASP A 578 -12.56 6.96 -11.83
N SER A 579 -13.78 7.09 -11.31
CA SER A 579 -14.76 8.05 -11.83
C SER A 579 -14.51 9.49 -11.35
N TYR A 580 -13.72 9.67 -10.29
CA TYR A 580 -13.54 10.94 -9.59
C TYR A 580 -12.07 11.24 -9.23
N SER A 581 -11.15 10.80 -10.08
CA SER A 581 -9.69 10.90 -9.93
C SER A 581 -9.11 12.33 -9.79
N ALA A 582 -9.96 13.36 -9.71
CA ALA A 582 -9.57 14.75 -9.47
C ALA A 582 -9.88 15.27 -8.04
N TRP A 583 -10.63 14.55 -7.19
CA TRP A 583 -11.19 15.14 -5.95
C TRP A 583 -11.04 14.33 -4.65
N PHE A 584 -10.63 13.06 -4.68
CA PHE A 584 -10.71 12.18 -3.49
C PHE A 584 -9.35 11.59 -3.09
N TYR A 585 -9.04 11.68 -1.79
CA TYR A 585 -7.93 10.97 -1.16
C TYR A 585 -8.48 9.97 -0.12
N VAL A 586 -8.03 8.71 -0.19
CA VAL A 586 -8.43 7.65 0.75
C VAL A 586 -7.28 7.30 1.69
N ALA A 587 -7.50 7.45 2.99
CA ALA A 587 -6.56 7.03 4.02
C ALA A 587 -6.83 5.57 4.44
N GLY A 588 -5.93 4.65 4.07
CA GLY A 588 -5.97 3.24 4.47
C GLY A 588 -5.34 2.97 5.83
N PRO A 589 -5.57 1.77 6.42
CA PRO A 589 -5.11 1.41 7.77
C PRO A 589 -3.57 1.41 7.95
N HIS A 590 -2.79 1.40 6.85
CA HIS A 590 -1.33 1.51 6.89
C HIS A 590 -0.77 2.93 7.04
N MET A 591 -1.61 3.98 7.11
CA MET A 591 -1.16 5.36 7.34
C MET A 591 -1.03 5.76 8.82
N ALA A 592 -1.36 4.86 9.76
CA ALA A 592 -1.24 5.12 11.19
C ALA A 592 -0.06 4.34 11.80
N VAL A 593 1.16 4.84 11.60
CA VAL A 593 2.33 4.52 12.44
C VAL A 593 2.94 5.81 12.95
#